data_AF-A0AAN8RXR9-F1
#
_entry.id   AF-A0AAN8RXR9-F1
#
_cell.length_a   1.000
_cell.length_b   1.000
_cell.length_c   1.000
_cell.angle_alpha   90.00
_cell.angle_beta   90.00
_cell.angle_gamma   90.00
#
_symmetry.space_group_name_H-M   'P 1'
#
loop_
_entity.id
_entity.type
_entity.pdbx_description
1 polymer ?
#
loop_
_entity_poly.entity_id
_entity_poly.type
_entity_poly.pdbx_seq_one_letter_code
_entity_poly.pdbx_strand_id
1 'polypeptide(L)'
;MSKIYSKLLSEDTSIKCFVTSSKHYLEHFSPRKRLGLMNIDQTQIPMLRDYCASAPLEQKSALAAQFVQSIWDIQALARLFASDEFTGMSEVGRKKAKAEMDKAFMALSNSLNNESLVFATNIRNEVQLFLDSLFPAITRGEKYCLELHGKLVKENRFQAVKSAYLHHGESTSGKLKNLNEQFISPLGAEVDKLWGAFITKTEEHLKAWNLQVLRALEEFEVTWQSCIDVNFESSPKGRAASINLLEECLTPRIERAQAVATNFCKQLVEDQRPVRRLFLLPDRLRDLLRPGYEMASAEKGTGALERMTKGFEDYIRKARVFDTLASDIQKEVEAIQGRLEQMCQAWGQTGAENIEAGINSWLKGNEDIGKEEAEHKTDILRIVDKFRKPLMILREENSSSQRKTVDT
;
A
#
# COMPACT_ATOMS: atom_id res chain seq x y z
N MET A 1 16.91 -72.24 7.16
CA MET A 1 16.60 -70.95 6.48
C MET A 1 15.10 -70.83 6.30
N SER A 2 14.49 -69.73 6.76
CA SER A 2 13.05 -69.47 6.62
C SER A 2 12.71 -69.20 5.14
N LYS A 3 11.70 -69.90 4.61
CA LYS A 3 11.25 -69.85 3.19
C LYS A 3 10.84 -68.43 2.74
N ILE A 4 10.63 -67.49 3.66
CA ILE A 4 10.18 -66.12 3.35
C ILE A 4 11.38 -65.23 2.98
N TYR A 5 12.53 -65.37 3.63
CA TYR A 5 13.74 -64.60 3.30
C TYR A 5 14.23 -64.90 1.88
N SER A 6 14.21 -66.17 1.45
CA SER A 6 14.58 -66.55 0.09
C SER A 6 13.59 -66.03 -0.96
N LYS A 7 12.32 -65.81 -0.59
CA LYS A 7 11.27 -65.30 -1.48
C LYS A 7 11.31 -63.78 -1.65
N LEU A 8 11.84 -63.05 -0.66
CA LEU A 8 12.12 -61.60 -0.74
C LEU A 8 13.45 -61.28 -1.44
N LEU A 9 14.33 -62.29 -1.59
CA LEU A 9 15.65 -62.18 -2.20
C LEU A 9 15.73 -62.86 -3.59
N SER A 10 14.62 -63.26 -4.20
CA SER A 10 14.62 -63.95 -5.50
C SER A 10 15.01 -63.03 -6.67
N GLU A 11 16.07 -63.47 -7.34
CA GLU A 11 16.74 -63.19 -8.63
C GLU A 11 16.46 -61.95 -9.51
N ASP A 12 15.36 -61.20 -9.36
CA ASP A 12 15.11 -59.96 -10.13
C ASP A 12 15.11 -58.68 -9.29
N THR A 13 15.32 -58.78 -7.98
CA THR A 13 15.48 -57.59 -7.16
C THR A 13 16.94 -57.19 -7.17
N SER A 14 17.30 -56.16 -7.95
CA SER A 14 18.62 -55.53 -7.85
C SER A 14 18.71 -54.82 -6.49
N ILE A 15 19.04 -55.56 -5.44
CA ILE A 15 19.37 -54.96 -4.15
C ILE A 15 20.73 -54.31 -4.35
N LYS A 16 20.75 -53.00 -4.57
CA LYS A 16 21.94 -52.19 -4.33
C LYS A 16 22.22 -52.23 -2.83
N CYS A 17 22.87 -53.30 -2.37
CA CYS A 17 23.29 -53.45 -0.99
C CYS A 17 24.28 -52.34 -0.66
N PHE A 18 23.83 -51.34 0.10
CA PHE A 18 24.72 -50.56 0.95
C PHE A 18 25.02 -51.38 2.19
N VAL A 19 26.19 -52.02 2.24
CA VAL A 19 26.75 -52.54 3.49
C VAL A 19 28.21 -52.13 3.56
N THR A 20 28.47 -51.10 4.35
CA THR A 20 29.78 -50.69 4.82
C THR A 20 30.28 -51.69 5.86
N SER A 21 31.31 -52.46 5.54
CA SER A 21 32.25 -52.95 6.56
C SER A 21 33.55 -53.42 5.90
N SER A 22 34.50 -52.50 5.75
CA SER A 22 35.90 -52.84 5.56
C SER A 22 36.63 -52.50 6.87
N LYS A 23 37.48 -53.40 7.36
CA LYS A 23 38.30 -53.22 8.57
C LYS A 23 39.19 -51.95 8.54
N HIS A 24 39.32 -51.29 7.40
CA HIS A 24 40.00 -49.99 7.29
C HIS A 24 39.19 -48.82 7.88
N TYR A 25 37.87 -48.98 8.11
CA TYR A 25 36.98 -47.93 8.62
C TYR A 25 36.96 -47.78 10.14
N LEU A 26 37.43 -48.76 10.93
CA LEU A 26 37.42 -48.68 12.39
C LEU A 26 38.44 -47.67 12.94
N GLU A 27 39.51 -47.36 12.20
CA GLU A 27 40.56 -46.44 12.65
C GLU A 27 40.21 -44.95 12.48
N HIS A 28 39.18 -44.63 11.69
CA HIS A 28 38.76 -43.24 11.43
C HIS A 28 37.52 -42.79 12.20
N PHE A 29 36.87 -43.68 12.94
CA PHE A 29 35.80 -43.32 13.89
C PHE A 29 36.38 -42.87 15.25
N SER A 30 37.14 -41.78 15.22
CA SER A 30 37.06 -40.81 16.32
C SER A 30 35.80 -39.96 16.06
N PRO A 31 35.02 -39.51 17.08
CA PRO A 31 33.63 -39.07 16.90
C PRO A 31 33.40 -37.74 16.15
N ARG A 32 34.36 -37.26 15.34
CA ARG A 32 34.25 -35.99 14.63
C ARG A 32 34.98 -36.04 13.28
N LYS A 33 34.25 -36.32 12.19
CA LYS A 33 34.35 -35.60 10.90
C LYS A 33 33.38 -36.16 9.85
N ARG A 34 32.96 -35.26 8.95
CA ARG A 34 31.84 -35.33 8.00
C ARG A 34 31.91 -36.49 6.99
N LEU A 35 30.72 -36.93 6.58
CA LEU A 35 30.44 -37.79 5.43
C LEU A 35 30.96 -37.15 4.13
N GLY A 36 32.02 -37.71 3.57
CA GLY A 36 32.33 -37.63 2.15
C GLY A 36 31.95 -38.96 1.49
N LEU A 37 31.09 -38.92 0.47
CA LEU A 37 30.80 -40.06 -0.38
C LEU A 37 32.08 -40.48 -1.11
N MET A 38 32.73 -41.55 -0.65
CA MET A 38 33.80 -42.22 -1.39
C MET A 38 33.19 -43.12 -2.46
N ASN A 39 33.67 -42.97 -3.70
CA ASN A 39 33.34 -43.87 -4.80
C ASN A 39 33.83 -45.28 -4.47
N ILE A 40 32.92 -46.26 -4.52
CA ILE A 40 33.21 -47.67 -4.35
C ILE A 40 33.59 -48.21 -5.73
N ASP A 41 34.84 -48.65 -5.91
CA ASP A 41 35.24 -49.42 -7.08
C ASP A 41 34.45 -50.73 -7.14
N GLN A 42 33.86 -51.04 -8.30
CA GLN A 42 33.02 -52.23 -8.52
C GLN A 42 33.73 -53.57 -8.21
N THR A 43 35.06 -53.59 -8.11
CA THR A 43 35.88 -54.75 -7.73
C THR A 43 35.78 -55.14 -6.25
N GLN A 44 35.18 -54.31 -5.39
CA GLN A 44 35.06 -54.57 -3.94
C GLN A 44 33.80 -55.36 -3.56
N ILE A 45 32.81 -55.47 -4.45
CA ILE A 45 31.53 -56.15 -4.19
C ILE A 45 31.67 -57.68 -4.00
N PRO A 46 32.49 -58.41 -4.79
CA PRO A 46 32.69 -59.84 -4.59
C PRO A 46 33.40 -60.17 -3.27
N MET A 47 34.42 -59.40 -2.89
CA MET A 47 35.15 -59.61 -1.63
C MET A 47 34.29 -59.32 -0.39
N LEU A 48 33.39 -58.33 -0.48
CA LEU A 48 32.37 -58.08 0.55
C LEU A 48 31.34 -59.20 0.62
N ARG A 49 30.91 -59.75 -0.53
CA ARG A 49 30.02 -60.92 -0.59
C ARG A 49 30.67 -62.15 0.04
N ASP A 50 31.95 -62.41 -0.25
CA ASP A 50 32.70 -63.54 0.32
C ASP A 50 32.99 -63.36 1.81
N TYR A 51 33.22 -62.13 2.26
CA TYR A 51 33.33 -61.80 3.69
C TYR A 51 32.00 -61.99 4.41
N CYS A 52 30.88 -61.52 3.84
CA CYS A 52 29.55 -61.76 4.37
C CYS A 52 29.16 -63.25 4.28
N ALA A 53 29.71 -64.03 3.36
CA ALA A 53 29.51 -65.48 3.29
C ALA A 53 30.30 -66.22 4.37
N SER A 54 31.55 -65.81 4.63
CA SER A 54 32.48 -66.43 5.59
C SER A 54 32.34 -65.96 7.04
N ALA A 55 31.64 -64.85 7.31
CA ALA A 55 31.38 -64.39 8.67
C ALA A 55 30.60 -65.44 9.50
N PRO A 56 30.87 -65.60 10.80
CA PRO A 56 30.06 -66.45 11.69
C PRO A 56 28.60 -66.00 11.71
N LEU A 57 27.68 -66.96 11.88
CA LEU A 57 26.24 -66.72 11.85
C LEU A 57 25.81 -65.66 12.88
N GLU A 58 26.41 -65.69 14.06
CA GLU A 58 26.18 -64.71 15.14
C GLU A 58 26.52 -63.28 14.71
N GLN A 59 27.65 -63.10 14.02
CA GLN A 59 28.09 -61.80 13.54
C GLN A 59 27.16 -61.26 12.45
N LYS A 60 26.67 -62.13 11.55
CA LYS A 60 25.66 -61.75 10.55
C LYS A 60 24.33 -61.36 11.21
N SER A 61 23.92 -62.09 12.25
CA SER A 61 22.69 -61.81 13.01
C SER A 61 22.77 -60.45 13.73
N ALA A 62 23.92 -60.14 14.32
CA ALA A 62 24.17 -58.86 15.00
C ALA A 62 24.18 -57.67 14.03
N LEU A 63 24.83 -57.81 12.87
CA LEU A 63 24.83 -56.78 11.83
C LEU A 63 23.42 -56.57 11.24
N ALA A 64 22.67 -57.66 11.01
CA ALA A 64 21.27 -57.57 10.59
C ALA A 64 20.39 -56.89 11.66
N ALA A 65 20.62 -57.15 12.95
CA ALA A 65 19.92 -56.48 14.04
C ALA A 65 20.19 -54.96 14.03
N GLN A 66 21.45 -54.57 13.91
CA GLN A 66 21.85 -53.16 13.85
C GLN A 66 21.27 -52.44 12.62
N PHE A 67 21.24 -53.12 11.48
CA PHE A 67 20.63 -52.58 10.26
C PHE A 67 19.11 -52.38 10.41
N VAL A 68 18.41 -53.39 10.93
CA VAL A 68 16.96 -53.31 11.21
C VAL A 68 16.66 -52.19 12.23
N GLN A 69 17.46 -52.07 13.28
CA GLN A 69 17.34 -50.99 14.27
C GLN A 69 17.57 -49.61 13.63
N SER A 70 18.58 -49.47 12.78
CA SER A 70 18.87 -48.20 12.07
C SER A 70 17.69 -47.78 11.19
N ILE A 71 17.05 -48.73 10.49
CA ILE A 71 15.85 -48.45 9.69
C ILE A 71 14.69 -48.05 10.61
N TRP A 72 14.53 -48.69 11.76
CA TRP A 72 13.48 -48.35 12.73
C TRP A 72 13.65 -46.92 13.28
N ASP A 73 14.87 -46.52 13.60
CA ASP A 73 15.18 -45.18 14.08
C ASP A 73 14.91 -44.12 13.00
N ILE A 74 15.27 -44.41 11.74
CA ILE A 74 14.93 -43.56 10.58
C ILE A 74 13.41 -43.45 10.40
N GLN A 75 12.64 -44.52 10.60
CA GLN A 75 11.18 -44.47 10.53
C GLN A 75 10.56 -43.63 11.65
N ALA A 76 11.09 -43.72 12.87
CA ALA A 76 10.64 -42.90 13.98
C ALA A 76 10.89 -41.41 13.69
N LEU A 77 12.06 -41.08 13.16
CA LEU A 77 12.39 -39.72 12.70
C LEU A 77 11.47 -39.27 11.56
N ALA A 78 11.24 -40.10 10.54
CA ALA A 78 10.36 -39.77 9.42
C ALA A 78 8.90 -39.53 9.86
N ARG A 79 8.40 -40.28 10.84
CA ARG A 79 7.08 -40.03 11.46
C ARG A 79 7.05 -38.73 12.25
N LEU A 80 8.14 -38.40 12.94
CA LEU A 80 8.28 -37.12 13.65
C LEU A 80 8.34 -35.95 12.67
N PHE A 81 9.03 -36.08 11.54
CA PHE A 81 9.01 -35.10 10.45
C PHE A 81 7.64 -34.97 9.77
N ALA A 82 6.90 -36.08 9.71
CA ALA A 82 5.53 -36.09 9.18
C ALA A 82 4.46 -35.69 10.22
N SER A 83 4.84 -35.40 11.47
CA SER A 83 3.91 -34.88 12.47
C SER A 83 3.62 -33.39 12.24
N ASP A 84 2.52 -32.90 12.79
CA ASP A 84 2.08 -31.50 12.64
C ASP A 84 2.98 -30.48 13.36
N GLU A 85 3.96 -30.95 14.14
CA GLU A 85 4.83 -30.09 14.95
C GLU A 85 5.94 -29.39 14.13
N PHE A 86 6.20 -29.82 12.89
CA PHE A 86 7.43 -29.43 12.16
C PHE A 86 7.24 -28.90 10.71
N THR A 87 6.03 -28.55 10.26
CA THR A 87 5.88 -27.92 8.93
C THR A 87 4.76 -26.88 8.88
N GLY A 88 4.90 -25.91 7.96
CA GLY A 88 3.85 -25.01 7.47
C GLY A 88 2.98 -24.26 8.49
N MET A 89 2.14 -23.36 7.99
CA MET A 89 1.07 -22.81 8.84
C MET A 89 -0.04 -23.86 8.94
N SER A 90 -0.30 -24.39 10.15
CA SER A 90 -1.38 -25.35 10.39
C SER A 90 -2.74 -24.81 9.92
N GLU A 91 -3.74 -25.66 9.67
CA GLU A 91 -5.09 -25.19 9.29
C GLU A 91 -5.70 -24.26 10.36
N VAL A 92 -5.48 -24.57 11.65
CA VAL A 92 -5.89 -23.73 12.77
C VAL A 92 -5.13 -22.39 12.75
N GLY A 93 -3.82 -22.42 12.49
CA GLY A 93 -3.00 -21.22 12.30
C GLY A 93 -3.49 -20.35 11.14
N ARG A 94 -3.82 -20.95 9.99
CA ARG A 94 -4.35 -20.26 8.81
C ARG A 94 -5.68 -19.57 9.07
N LYS A 95 -6.61 -20.25 9.77
CA LYS A 95 -7.89 -19.66 10.19
C LYS A 95 -7.68 -18.48 11.14
N LYS A 96 -6.74 -18.60 12.08
CA LYS A 96 -6.40 -17.53 13.02
C LYS A 96 -5.74 -16.34 12.31
N ALA A 97 -4.74 -16.60 11.47
CA ALA A 97 -4.05 -15.59 10.69
C ALA A 97 -4.99 -14.82 9.76
N LYS A 98 -5.92 -15.51 9.10
CA LYS A 98 -6.98 -14.89 8.32
C LYS A 98 -7.84 -13.95 9.18
N ALA A 99 -8.35 -14.44 10.32
CA ALA A 99 -9.19 -13.61 11.18
C ALA A 99 -8.46 -12.37 11.73
N GLU A 100 -7.18 -12.51 12.08
CA GLU A 100 -6.33 -11.40 12.52
C GLU A 100 -6.07 -10.40 11.39
N MET A 101 -5.77 -10.87 10.19
CA MET A 101 -5.58 -10.01 9.01
C MET A 101 -6.87 -9.31 8.58
N ASP A 102 -8.01 -10.01 8.57
CA ASP A 102 -9.31 -9.40 8.26
C ASP A 102 -9.61 -8.28 9.26
N LYS A 103 -9.34 -8.50 10.55
CA LYS A 103 -9.51 -7.48 11.59
C LYS A 103 -8.55 -6.30 11.40
N ALA A 104 -7.28 -6.56 11.11
CA ALA A 104 -6.28 -5.52 10.87
C ALA A 104 -6.60 -4.70 9.62
N PHE A 105 -7.04 -5.36 8.55
CA PHE A 105 -7.48 -4.74 7.31
C PHE A 105 -8.70 -3.86 7.53
N MET A 106 -9.72 -4.36 8.26
CA MET A 106 -10.89 -3.55 8.60
C MET A 106 -10.52 -2.33 9.43
N ALA A 107 -9.58 -2.45 10.38
CA ALA A 107 -9.08 -1.32 11.15
C ALA A 107 -8.36 -0.29 10.26
N LEU A 108 -7.49 -0.75 9.35
CA LEU A 108 -6.82 0.10 8.37
C LEU A 108 -7.84 0.81 7.46
N SER A 109 -8.77 0.07 6.86
CA SER A 109 -9.79 0.62 5.95
C SER A 109 -10.65 1.68 6.66
N ASN A 110 -11.08 1.40 7.89
CA ASN A 110 -11.80 2.36 8.70
C ASN A 110 -10.97 3.61 9.01
N SER A 111 -9.68 3.43 9.33
CA SER A 111 -8.75 4.54 9.57
C SER A 111 -8.58 5.41 8.32
N LEU A 112 -8.28 4.82 7.16
CA LEU A 112 -8.12 5.55 5.90
C LEU A 112 -9.40 6.31 5.49
N ASN A 113 -10.57 5.70 5.68
CA ASN A 113 -11.85 6.34 5.43
C ASN A 113 -12.13 7.49 6.41
N ASN A 114 -11.84 7.28 7.70
CA ASN A 114 -12.02 8.30 8.72
C ASN A 114 -11.09 9.51 8.48
N GLU A 115 -9.82 9.27 8.17
CA GLU A 115 -8.88 10.36 7.87
C GLU A 115 -9.28 11.13 6.61
N SER A 116 -9.83 10.44 5.59
CA SER A 116 -10.38 11.10 4.40
C SER A 116 -11.58 11.99 4.74
N LEU A 117 -12.46 11.55 5.65
CA LEU A 117 -13.60 12.33 6.14
C LEU A 117 -13.17 13.53 6.99
N VAL A 118 -12.17 13.35 7.85
CA VAL A 118 -11.57 14.44 8.65
C VAL A 118 -10.98 15.50 7.74
N PHE A 119 -10.22 15.08 6.72
CA PHE A 119 -9.68 16.00 5.71
C PHE A 119 -10.80 16.76 4.98
N ALA A 120 -11.83 16.06 4.48
CA ALA A 120 -12.98 16.66 3.81
C ALA A 120 -13.70 17.69 4.70
N THR A 121 -13.84 17.38 5.99
CA THR A 121 -14.44 18.30 6.96
C THR A 121 -13.59 19.54 7.16
N ASN A 122 -12.27 19.37 7.32
CA ASN A 122 -11.34 20.48 7.50
C ASN A 122 -11.32 21.40 6.28
N ILE A 123 -11.22 20.85 5.06
CA ILE A 123 -11.17 21.69 3.86
C ILE A 123 -12.49 22.43 3.64
N ARG A 124 -13.64 21.79 3.92
CA ARG A 124 -14.94 22.46 3.87
C ARG A 124 -15.03 23.63 4.86
N ASN A 125 -14.48 23.47 6.07
CA ASN A 125 -14.43 24.55 7.05
C ASN A 125 -13.54 25.71 6.57
N GLU A 126 -12.36 25.41 6.02
CA GLU A 126 -11.45 26.43 5.47
C GLU A 126 -12.06 27.17 4.27
N VAL A 127 -12.79 26.47 3.40
CA VAL A 127 -13.57 27.09 2.32
C VAL A 127 -14.63 28.02 2.88
N GLN A 128 -15.41 27.57 3.88
CA GLN A 128 -16.42 28.41 4.49
C GLN A 128 -15.82 29.66 5.14
N LEU A 129 -14.71 29.52 5.88
CA LEU A 129 -14.00 30.65 6.49
C LEU A 129 -13.48 31.65 5.45
N PHE A 130 -12.96 31.14 4.33
CA PHE A 130 -12.54 31.99 3.20
C PHE A 130 -13.74 32.75 2.61
N LEU A 131 -14.86 32.08 2.35
CA LEU A 131 -16.05 32.69 1.77
C LEU A 131 -16.71 33.70 2.72
N ASP A 132 -16.83 33.37 4.01
CA ASP A 132 -17.34 34.27 5.05
C ASP A 132 -16.50 35.55 5.17
N SER A 133 -15.21 35.47 4.88
CA SER A 133 -14.29 36.61 4.86
C SER A 133 -14.30 37.35 3.52
N LEU A 134 -14.54 36.65 2.42
CA LEU A 134 -14.61 37.18 1.06
C LEU A 134 -15.81 38.11 0.88
N PHE A 135 -17.01 37.71 1.30
CA PHE A 135 -18.23 38.51 1.06
C PHE A 135 -18.17 39.93 1.66
N PRO A 136 -17.69 40.13 2.90
CA PRO A 136 -17.46 41.47 3.44
C PRO A 136 -16.40 42.27 2.67
N ALA A 137 -15.33 41.62 2.19
CA ALA A 137 -14.29 42.27 1.39
C ALA A 137 -14.84 42.74 0.04
N ILE A 138 -15.65 41.92 -0.62
CA ILE A 138 -16.33 42.23 -1.88
C ILE A 138 -17.28 43.42 -1.71
N THR A 139 -18.10 43.42 -0.65
CA THR A 139 -19.01 44.54 -0.33
C THR A 139 -18.24 45.86 -0.12
N ARG A 140 -17.10 45.81 0.57
CA ARG A 140 -16.21 46.98 0.72
C ARG A 140 -15.61 47.40 -0.62
N GLY A 141 -15.23 46.44 -1.46
CA GLY A 141 -14.71 46.66 -2.80
C GLY A 141 -15.71 47.40 -3.70
N GLU A 142 -16.98 47.00 -3.68
CA GLU A 142 -18.03 47.71 -4.42
C GLU A 142 -18.16 49.17 -3.97
N LYS A 143 -18.24 49.40 -2.65
CA LYS A 143 -18.32 50.75 -2.09
C LYS A 143 -17.12 51.60 -2.49
N TYR A 144 -15.92 51.05 -2.38
CA TYR A 144 -14.68 51.71 -2.80
C TYR A 144 -14.70 52.05 -4.29
N CYS A 145 -15.11 51.10 -5.14
CA CYS A 145 -15.22 51.30 -6.57
C CYS A 145 -16.12 52.49 -6.91
N LEU A 146 -17.31 52.55 -6.29
CA LEU A 146 -18.27 53.64 -6.49
C LEU A 146 -17.73 54.99 -5.99
N GLU A 147 -17.10 55.03 -4.80
CA GLU A 147 -16.50 56.24 -4.25
C GLU A 147 -15.32 56.76 -5.10
N LEU A 148 -14.44 55.86 -5.52
CA LEU A 148 -13.31 56.18 -6.38
C LEU A 148 -13.78 56.68 -7.75
N HIS A 149 -14.78 56.00 -8.32
CA HIS A 149 -15.41 56.40 -9.58
C HIS A 149 -15.96 57.83 -9.49
N GLY A 150 -16.78 58.13 -8.49
CA GLY A 150 -17.33 59.47 -8.28
C GLY A 150 -16.25 60.54 -8.08
N LYS A 151 -15.14 60.20 -7.42
CA LYS A 151 -13.97 61.09 -7.29
C LYS A 151 -13.29 61.33 -8.63
N LEU A 152 -12.98 60.27 -9.37
CA LEU A 152 -12.28 60.35 -10.66
C LEU A 152 -13.09 61.12 -11.71
N VAL A 153 -14.42 60.97 -11.72
CA VAL A 153 -15.29 61.75 -12.59
C VAL A 153 -15.21 63.25 -12.28
N LYS A 154 -15.22 63.65 -10.99
CA LYS A 154 -15.13 65.06 -10.56
C LYS A 154 -13.78 65.69 -10.89
N GLU A 155 -12.71 64.90 -10.83
CA GLU A 155 -11.34 65.38 -11.08
C GLU A 155 -10.99 65.49 -12.57
N ASN A 156 -11.82 64.97 -13.48
CA ASN A 156 -11.51 64.90 -14.90
C ASN A 156 -12.56 65.61 -15.78
N ARG A 157 -12.13 66.04 -16.97
CA ARG A 157 -13.01 66.68 -17.95
C ARG A 157 -13.95 65.64 -18.58
N PHE A 158 -15.15 66.07 -18.97
CA PHE A 158 -16.16 65.23 -19.64
C PHE A 158 -15.58 64.37 -20.76
N GLN A 159 -14.77 64.94 -21.66
CA GLN A 159 -14.20 64.19 -22.79
C GLN A 159 -13.25 63.07 -22.35
N ALA A 160 -12.50 63.27 -21.25
CA ALA A 160 -11.62 62.24 -20.72
C ALA A 160 -12.41 61.08 -20.10
N VAL A 161 -13.47 61.39 -19.33
CA VAL A 161 -14.38 60.38 -18.77
C VAL A 161 -15.09 59.61 -19.89
N LYS A 162 -15.59 60.32 -20.91
CA LYS A 162 -16.26 59.71 -22.06
C LYS A 162 -15.32 58.83 -22.87
N SER A 163 -14.09 59.27 -23.10
CA SER A 163 -13.04 58.47 -23.73
C SER A 163 -12.78 57.18 -22.95
N ALA A 164 -12.63 57.27 -21.63
CA ALA A 164 -12.41 56.09 -20.78
C ALA A 164 -13.56 55.08 -20.89
N TYR A 165 -14.82 55.53 -20.93
CA TYR A 165 -15.95 54.61 -21.11
C TYR A 165 -16.04 54.00 -22.51
N LEU A 166 -15.76 54.78 -23.56
CA LEU A 166 -15.70 54.27 -24.94
C LEU A 166 -14.63 53.18 -25.11
N HIS A 167 -13.58 53.22 -24.29
CA HIS A 167 -12.51 52.24 -24.24
C HIS A 167 -12.61 51.33 -23.01
N HIS A 168 -13.82 51.08 -22.51
CA HIS A 168 -14.11 50.07 -21.49
C HIS A 168 -13.29 50.18 -20.20
N GLY A 169 -13.06 51.41 -19.75
CA GLY A 169 -12.29 51.72 -18.54
C GLY A 169 -10.79 51.95 -18.78
N GLU A 170 -10.33 51.91 -20.03
CA GLU A 170 -8.94 52.19 -20.40
C GLU A 170 -8.80 53.60 -20.98
N SER A 171 -7.73 54.31 -20.63
CA SER A 171 -7.41 55.64 -21.19
C SER A 171 -5.91 55.72 -21.50
N THR A 172 -5.55 56.50 -22.50
CA THR A 172 -4.15 56.67 -22.92
C THR A 172 -3.36 57.61 -21.99
N SER A 173 -4.01 58.36 -21.11
CA SER A 173 -3.33 59.29 -20.20
C SER A 173 -4.13 59.64 -18.93
N GLY A 174 -3.41 60.10 -17.91
CA GLY A 174 -3.97 60.68 -16.68
C GLY A 174 -4.46 59.65 -15.66
N LYS A 175 -5.25 60.13 -14.68
CA LYS A 175 -5.77 59.31 -13.57
C LYS A 175 -6.80 58.25 -14.00
N LEU A 176 -7.25 58.30 -15.26
CA LEU A 176 -8.22 57.36 -15.84
C LEU A 176 -7.54 56.22 -16.64
N LYS A 177 -6.21 56.12 -16.62
CA LYS A 177 -5.44 55.21 -17.50
C LYS A 177 -5.94 53.76 -17.47
N ASN A 178 -6.22 53.24 -16.28
CA ASN A 178 -6.81 51.91 -16.10
C ASN A 178 -7.78 51.95 -14.92
N LEU A 179 -9.07 52.15 -15.19
CA LEU A 179 -10.11 52.19 -14.16
C LEU A 179 -10.35 50.81 -13.55
N ASN A 180 -10.34 49.76 -14.36
CA ASN A 180 -10.61 48.39 -13.91
C ASN A 180 -9.56 47.93 -12.88
N GLU A 181 -8.28 48.20 -13.15
CA GLU A 181 -7.18 47.91 -12.21
C GLU A 181 -7.29 48.74 -10.92
N GLN A 182 -7.62 50.02 -11.03
CA GLN A 182 -7.81 50.89 -9.86
C GLN A 182 -9.00 50.46 -9.00
N PHE A 183 -10.09 50.00 -9.62
CA PHE A 183 -11.27 49.52 -8.90
C PHE A 183 -11.01 48.21 -8.15
N ILE A 184 -10.20 47.32 -8.71
CA ILE A 184 -9.93 46.02 -8.09
C ILE A 184 -8.71 46.01 -7.17
N SER A 185 -7.76 46.94 -7.30
CA SER A 185 -6.46 46.87 -6.60
C SER A 185 -6.56 46.69 -5.06
N PRO A 186 -7.37 47.47 -4.32
CA PRO A 186 -7.48 47.28 -2.86
C PRO A 186 -8.16 45.97 -2.48
N LEU A 187 -9.18 45.57 -3.27
CA LEU A 187 -9.86 44.29 -3.10
C LEU A 187 -8.89 43.12 -3.38
N GLY A 188 -8.10 43.23 -4.44
CA GLY A 188 -7.12 42.21 -4.84
C GLY A 188 -6.08 41.95 -3.76
N ALA A 189 -5.57 42.99 -3.08
CA ALA A 189 -4.63 42.84 -1.98
C ALA A 189 -5.25 42.17 -0.74
N GLU A 190 -6.49 42.53 -0.40
CA GLU A 190 -7.21 41.92 0.72
C GLU A 190 -7.56 40.45 0.43
N VAL A 191 -8.05 40.15 -0.77
CA VAL A 191 -8.39 38.79 -1.21
C VAL A 191 -7.14 37.92 -1.34
N ASP A 192 -6.01 38.43 -1.85
CA ASP A 192 -4.75 37.67 -1.93
C ASP A 192 -4.24 37.28 -0.54
N LYS A 193 -4.43 38.14 0.48
CA LYS A 193 -4.11 37.80 1.86
C LYS A 193 -5.00 36.67 2.40
N LEU A 194 -6.32 36.74 2.18
CA LEU A 194 -7.26 35.68 2.58
C LEU A 194 -6.92 34.37 1.86
N TRP A 195 -6.61 34.45 0.57
CA TRP A 195 -6.21 33.33 -0.26
C TRP A 195 -4.92 32.67 0.23
N GLY A 196 -3.90 33.46 0.55
CA GLY A 196 -2.64 32.95 1.10
C GLY A 196 -2.83 32.19 2.41
N ALA A 197 -3.73 32.67 3.28
CA ALA A 197 -4.08 31.97 4.52
C ALA A 197 -4.79 30.64 4.23
N PHE A 198 -5.82 30.65 3.36
CA PHE A 198 -6.55 29.45 2.94
C PHE A 198 -5.63 28.38 2.33
N ILE A 199 -4.73 28.76 1.44
CA ILE A 199 -3.77 27.84 0.80
C ILE A 199 -2.81 27.26 1.83
N THR A 200 -2.26 28.09 2.71
CA THR A 200 -1.34 27.62 3.76
C THR A 200 -2.02 26.57 4.65
N LYS A 201 -3.27 26.84 5.07
CA LYS A 201 -4.06 25.90 5.88
C LYS A 201 -4.39 24.61 5.13
N THR A 202 -4.76 24.72 3.87
CA THR A 202 -5.02 23.55 3.00
C THR A 202 -3.78 22.65 2.90
N GLU A 203 -2.59 23.22 2.71
CA GLU A 203 -1.33 22.46 2.69
C GLU A 203 -1.02 21.79 4.04
N GLU A 204 -1.28 22.48 5.15
CA GLU A 204 -1.12 21.91 6.50
C GLU A 204 -2.05 20.70 6.69
N HIS A 205 -3.32 20.80 6.28
CA HIS A 205 -4.28 19.70 6.37
C HIS A 205 -3.88 18.51 5.48
N LEU A 206 -3.37 18.77 4.26
CA LEU A 206 -2.87 17.71 3.38
C LEU A 206 -1.68 16.97 3.99
N LYS A 207 -0.73 17.70 4.58
CA LYS A 207 0.44 17.12 5.27
C LYS A 207 0.01 16.32 6.50
N ALA A 208 -0.94 16.83 7.27
CA ALA A 208 -1.47 16.14 8.45
C ALA A 208 -2.19 14.84 8.07
N TRP A 209 -3.08 14.88 7.07
CA TRP A 209 -3.75 13.69 6.53
C TRP A 209 -2.73 12.64 6.07
N ASN A 210 -1.71 13.06 5.32
CA ASN A 210 -0.69 12.15 4.82
C ASN A 210 0.12 11.48 5.93
N LEU A 211 0.45 12.22 6.98
CA LEU A 211 1.12 11.66 8.15
C LEU A 211 0.28 10.58 8.83
N GLN A 212 -1.03 10.78 8.97
CA GLN A 212 -1.91 9.77 9.58
C GLN A 212 -2.08 8.54 8.68
N VAL A 213 -2.19 8.74 7.37
CA VAL A 213 -2.19 7.65 6.39
C VAL A 213 -0.93 6.81 6.49
N LEU A 214 0.25 7.44 6.57
CA LEU A 214 1.53 6.73 6.73
C LEU A 214 1.56 5.92 8.02
N ARG A 215 1.16 6.53 9.15
CA ARG A 215 1.09 5.82 10.43
C ARG A 215 0.16 4.62 10.38
N ALA A 216 -1.01 4.75 9.77
CA ALA A 216 -1.95 3.64 9.64
C ALA A 216 -1.37 2.49 8.81
N LEU A 217 -0.62 2.79 7.74
CA LEU A 217 0.09 1.78 6.94
C LEU A 217 1.22 1.11 7.73
N GLU A 218 2.02 1.86 8.47
CA GLU A 218 3.12 1.34 9.32
C GLU A 218 2.57 0.46 10.45
N GLU A 219 1.49 0.87 11.11
CA GLU A 219 0.80 0.06 12.13
C GLU A 219 0.25 -1.25 11.55
N PHE A 220 -0.27 -1.20 10.32
CA PHE A 220 -0.73 -2.37 9.61
C PHE A 220 0.44 -3.30 9.23
N GLU A 221 1.55 -2.75 8.75
CA GLU A 221 2.79 -3.50 8.46
C GLU A 221 3.29 -4.27 9.69
N VAL A 222 3.37 -3.61 10.85
CA VAL A 222 3.77 -4.23 12.12
C VAL A 222 2.82 -5.38 12.49
N THR A 223 1.52 -5.18 12.30
CA THR A 223 0.50 -6.21 12.59
C THR A 223 0.64 -7.41 11.65
N TRP A 224 0.89 -7.17 10.36
CA TRP A 224 1.12 -8.24 9.38
C TRP A 224 2.42 -9.00 9.68
N GLN A 225 3.51 -8.29 9.95
CA GLN A 225 4.77 -8.90 10.33
C GLN A 225 4.64 -9.78 11.59
N SER A 226 3.92 -9.31 12.61
CA SER A 226 3.65 -10.10 13.82
C SER A 226 2.89 -11.39 13.52
N CYS A 227 1.91 -11.34 12.61
CA CYS A 227 1.19 -12.53 12.19
C CYS A 227 2.08 -13.51 11.43
N ILE A 228 2.99 -13.02 10.57
CA ILE A 228 3.98 -13.86 9.91
C ILE A 228 4.87 -14.55 10.95
N ASP A 229 5.38 -13.80 11.92
CA ASP A 229 6.31 -14.31 12.93
C ASP A 229 5.67 -15.39 13.81
N VAL A 230 4.41 -15.21 14.23
CA VAL A 230 3.67 -16.19 15.05
C VAL A 230 3.36 -17.46 14.27
N ASN A 231 3.02 -17.34 12.99
CA ASN A 231 2.49 -18.47 12.22
C ASN A 231 3.55 -19.22 11.39
N PHE A 232 4.76 -18.67 11.23
CA PHE A 232 5.87 -19.29 10.50
C PHE A 232 7.13 -19.52 11.36
N GLU A 233 7.00 -19.52 12.69
CA GLU A 233 8.11 -19.73 13.62
C GLU A 233 8.95 -20.98 13.28
N SER A 234 8.28 -22.07 12.87
CA SER A 234 8.91 -23.35 12.52
C SER A 234 9.34 -23.48 11.05
N SER A 235 9.08 -22.48 10.19
CA SER A 235 9.38 -22.52 8.75
C SER A 235 10.16 -21.27 8.28
N PRO A 236 11.51 -21.32 8.32
CA PRO A 236 12.34 -20.20 7.86
C PRO A 236 12.10 -19.79 6.40
N LYS A 237 11.81 -20.76 5.52
CA LYS A 237 11.49 -20.50 4.11
C LYS A 237 10.11 -19.85 3.93
N GLY A 238 9.11 -20.32 4.67
CA GLY A 238 7.75 -19.74 4.65
C GLY A 238 7.72 -18.33 5.23
N ARG A 239 8.51 -18.08 6.28
CA ARG A 239 8.73 -16.74 6.84
C ARG A 239 9.33 -15.79 5.81
N ALA A 240 10.43 -16.17 5.17
CA ALA A 240 11.09 -15.32 4.16
C ALA A 240 10.16 -15.01 2.97
N ALA A 241 9.44 -16.00 2.44
CA ALA A 241 8.48 -15.78 1.35
C ALA A 241 7.32 -14.87 1.76
N SER A 242 6.81 -15.00 2.99
CA SER A 242 5.75 -14.14 3.52
C SER A 242 6.22 -12.69 3.73
N ILE A 243 7.45 -12.49 4.20
CA ILE A 243 8.05 -11.16 4.34
C ILE A 243 8.21 -10.50 2.97
N ASN A 244 8.70 -11.24 1.97
CA ASN A 244 8.80 -10.69 0.61
C ASN A 244 7.44 -10.25 0.06
N LEU A 245 6.38 -11.04 0.29
CA LEU A 245 5.01 -10.66 -0.13
C LEU A 245 4.48 -9.43 0.62
N LEU A 246 4.80 -9.30 1.91
CA LEU A 246 4.52 -8.11 2.71
C LEU A 246 5.20 -6.88 2.10
N GLU A 247 6.50 -6.97 1.81
CA GLU A 247 7.29 -5.90 1.21
C GLU A 247 6.76 -5.52 -0.19
N GLU A 248 6.50 -6.50 -1.06
CA GLU A 248 5.90 -6.28 -2.39
C GLU A 248 4.53 -5.60 -2.31
N CYS A 249 3.75 -5.87 -1.26
CA CYS A 249 2.46 -5.25 -1.04
C CYS A 249 2.60 -3.86 -0.40
N LEU A 250 3.29 -3.69 0.72
CA LEU A 250 3.24 -2.45 1.48
C LEU A 250 4.30 -1.43 1.11
N THR A 251 5.54 -1.84 0.78
CA THR A 251 6.63 -0.89 0.50
C THR A 251 6.27 0.09 -0.62
N PRO A 252 5.75 -0.33 -1.80
CA PRO A 252 5.36 0.62 -2.84
C PRO A 252 4.19 1.53 -2.45
N ARG A 253 3.40 1.15 -1.44
CA ARG A 253 2.26 1.95 -0.96
C ARG A 253 2.71 2.99 0.04
N ILE A 254 3.64 2.64 0.94
CA ILE A 254 4.29 3.58 1.87
C ILE A 254 5.10 4.62 1.08
N GLU A 255 5.91 4.20 0.10
CA GLU A 255 6.67 5.11 -0.76
C GLU A 255 5.75 6.05 -1.55
N ARG A 256 4.66 5.53 -2.12
CA ARG A 256 3.66 6.36 -2.80
C ARG A 256 3.00 7.32 -1.83
N ALA A 257 2.60 6.87 -0.64
CA ALA A 257 2.03 7.73 0.40
C ALA A 257 2.96 8.89 0.73
N GLN A 258 4.26 8.67 0.91
CA GLN A 258 5.24 9.74 1.19
C GLN A 258 5.26 10.85 0.11
N ALA A 259 5.02 10.48 -1.15
CA ALA A 259 4.99 11.44 -2.26
C ALA A 259 3.61 12.10 -2.47
N VAL A 260 2.52 11.55 -1.92
CA VAL A 260 1.15 11.99 -2.22
C VAL A 260 0.88 13.41 -1.77
N ALA A 261 1.21 13.79 -0.53
CA ALA A 261 1.01 15.16 -0.06
C ALA A 261 1.73 16.17 -0.97
N THR A 262 2.96 15.85 -1.36
CA THR A 262 3.76 16.72 -2.25
C THR A 262 3.09 16.87 -3.62
N ASN A 263 2.57 15.77 -4.18
CA ASN A 263 1.87 15.80 -5.47
C ASN A 263 0.54 16.57 -5.39
N PHE A 264 -0.19 16.41 -4.29
CA PHE A 264 -1.46 17.12 -4.09
C PHE A 264 -1.21 18.62 -3.87
N CYS A 265 -0.14 19.00 -3.15
CA CYS A 265 0.29 20.39 -3.03
C CYS A 265 0.72 20.97 -4.40
N LYS A 266 1.41 20.21 -5.27
CA LYS A 266 1.71 20.66 -6.63
C LYS A 266 0.44 20.91 -7.45
N GLN A 267 -0.55 20.02 -7.33
CA GLN A 267 -1.84 20.22 -7.99
C GLN A 267 -2.55 21.48 -7.46
N LEU A 268 -2.51 21.71 -6.15
CA LEU A 268 -3.06 22.92 -5.55
C LEU A 268 -2.42 24.19 -6.13
N VAL A 269 -1.11 24.20 -6.38
CA VAL A 269 -0.42 25.33 -7.04
C VAL A 269 -0.93 25.60 -8.45
N GLU A 270 -1.21 24.56 -9.22
CA GLU A 270 -1.80 24.71 -10.56
C GLU A 270 -3.24 25.25 -10.48
N ASP A 271 -4.00 24.73 -9.54
CA ASP A 271 -5.40 25.11 -9.28
C ASP A 271 -5.54 26.54 -8.75
N GLN A 272 -4.49 27.11 -8.15
CA GLN A 272 -4.50 28.52 -7.72
C GLN A 272 -4.60 29.51 -8.88
N ARG A 273 -4.09 29.15 -10.07
CA ARG A 273 -3.99 30.07 -11.22
C ARG A 273 -5.35 30.66 -11.63
N PRO A 274 -6.41 29.87 -11.89
CA PRO A 274 -7.72 30.41 -12.29
C PRO A 274 -8.31 31.33 -11.22
N VAL A 275 -8.26 30.96 -9.93
CA VAL A 275 -8.81 31.79 -8.84
C VAL A 275 -8.08 33.13 -8.77
N ARG A 276 -6.75 33.11 -8.78
CA ARG A 276 -5.94 34.33 -8.72
C ARG A 276 -6.21 35.26 -9.91
N ARG A 277 -6.48 34.73 -11.10
CA ARG A 277 -6.87 35.55 -12.27
C ARG A 277 -8.18 36.29 -12.07
N LEU A 278 -9.12 35.76 -11.29
CA LEU A 278 -10.42 36.42 -11.09
C LEU A 278 -10.30 37.72 -10.28
N PHE A 279 -9.39 37.79 -9.31
CA PHE A 279 -9.27 38.95 -8.42
C PHE A 279 -7.96 39.76 -8.56
N LEU A 280 -6.90 39.20 -9.16
CA LEU A 280 -5.65 39.93 -9.43
C LEU A 280 -5.61 40.58 -10.82
N LEU A 281 -6.38 40.06 -11.78
CA LEU A 281 -6.41 40.62 -13.13
C LEU A 281 -7.68 41.44 -13.35
N PRO A 282 -7.57 42.61 -14.00
CA PRO A 282 -8.72 43.46 -14.28
C PRO A 282 -9.65 42.87 -15.37
N ASP A 283 -9.24 41.82 -16.08
CA ASP A 283 -9.96 41.29 -17.24
C ASP A 283 -11.38 40.85 -16.91
N ARG A 284 -11.56 40.07 -15.83
CA ARG A 284 -12.90 39.60 -15.43
C ARG A 284 -13.79 40.77 -15.01
N LEU A 285 -13.25 41.71 -14.23
CA LEU A 285 -13.98 42.90 -13.83
C LEU A 285 -14.33 43.78 -15.04
N ARG A 286 -13.40 43.94 -15.99
CA ARG A 286 -13.64 44.67 -17.24
C ARG A 286 -14.80 44.05 -18.02
N ASP A 287 -14.85 42.72 -18.12
CA ASP A 287 -15.94 42.04 -18.81
C ASP A 287 -17.29 42.24 -18.13
N LEU A 288 -17.33 42.22 -16.79
CA LEU A 288 -18.54 42.49 -16.02
C LEU A 288 -18.99 43.97 -16.12
N LEU A 289 -18.04 44.91 -16.17
CA LEU A 289 -18.31 46.35 -16.26
C LEU A 289 -18.58 46.84 -17.69
N ARG A 290 -18.18 46.09 -18.72
CA ARG A 290 -18.27 46.47 -20.13
C ARG A 290 -19.67 46.99 -20.54
N PRO A 291 -20.79 46.31 -20.22
CA PRO A 291 -22.10 46.80 -20.58
C PRO A 291 -22.46 48.14 -19.91
N GLY A 292 -21.97 48.34 -18.67
CA GLY A 292 -22.12 49.62 -17.96
C GLY A 292 -21.35 50.75 -18.63
N TYR A 293 -20.12 50.47 -19.08
CA TYR A 293 -19.32 51.43 -19.84
C TYR A 293 -19.97 51.80 -21.17
N GLU A 294 -20.46 50.80 -21.91
CA GLU A 294 -21.13 51.00 -23.19
C GLU A 294 -22.39 51.85 -23.02
N MET A 295 -23.23 51.52 -22.03
CA MET A 295 -24.43 52.29 -21.68
C MET A 295 -24.10 53.74 -21.34
N ALA A 296 -23.10 53.96 -20.48
CA ALA A 296 -22.71 55.30 -20.10
C ALA A 296 -22.11 56.08 -21.29
N SER A 297 -21.31 55.45 -22.15
CA SER A 297 -20.68 56.12 -23.29
C SER A 297 -21.69 56.68 -24.33
N ALA A 298 -22.88 56.08 -24.40
CA ALA A 298 -23.95 56.43 -25.33
C ALA A 298 -24.63 57.79 -25.02
N GLU A 299 -24.52 58.28 -23.78
CA GLU A 299 -25.13 59.54 -23.34
C GLU A 299 -24.55 60.78 -24.06
N LYS A 300 -25.45 61.74 -24.35
CA LYS A 300 -25.16 62.96 -25.12
C LYS A 300 -25.95 64.16 -24.60
N GLY A 301 -25.51 65.37 -24.95
CA GLY A 301 -26.21 66.63 -24.66
C GLY A 301 -25.93 67.23 -23.27
N THR A 302 -26.66 68.29 -22.93
CA THR A 302 -26.54 68.98 -21.64
C THR A 302 -26.84 68.02 -20.48
N GLY A 303 -26.02 68.06 -19.42
CA GLY A 303 -26.13 67.15 -18.27
C GLY A 303 -25.69 65.71 -18.54
N ALA A 304 -25.05 65.42 -19.68
CA ALA A 304 -24.61 64.06 -20.01
C ALA A 304 -23.66 63.49 -18.95
N LEU A 305 -22.71 64.26 -18.42
CA LEU A 305 -21.75 63.75 -17.42
C LEU A 305 -22.45 63.16 -16.17
N GLU A 306 -23.49 63.82 -15.66
CA GLU A 306 -24.26 63.34 -14.51
C GLU A 306 -25.04 62.07 -14.85
N ARG A 307 -25.72 62.04 -16.01
CA ARG A 307 -26.45 60.85 -16.47
C ARG A 307 -25.52 59.66 -16.72
N MET A 308 -24.36 59.90 -17.33
CA MET A 308 -23.29 58.92 -17.54
C MET A 308 -22.83 58.29 -16.23
N THR A 309 -22.54 59.14 -15.25
CA THR A 309 -22.03 58.73 -13.94
C THR A 309 -23.08 57.92 -13.20
N LYS A 310 -24.30 58.46 -13.09
CA LYS A 310 -25.42 57.79 -12.43
C LYS A 310 -25.79 56.48 -13.12
N GLY A 311 -25.83 56.45 -14.45
CA GLY A 311 -26.11 55.25 -15.23
C GLY A 311 -25.08 54.14 -15.00
N PHE A 312 -23.80 54.49 -14.96
CA PHE A 312 -22.73 53.53 -14.66
C PHE A 312 -22.81 53.00 -13.22
N GLU A 313 -22.99 53.88 -12.23
CA GLU A 313 -23.13 53.46 -10.83
C GLU A 313 -24.40 52.61 -10.60
N ASP A 314 -25.52 52.99 -11.22
CA ASP A 314 -26.76 52.23 -11.15
C ASP A 314 -26.61 50.86 -11.81
N TYR A 315 -25.83 50.76 -12.90
CA TYR A 315 -25.49 49.49 -13.53
C TYR A 315 -24.71 48.58 -12.58
N ILE A 316 -23.63 49.08 -11.93
CA ILE A 316 -22.83 48.28 -10.99
C ILE A 316 -23.71 47.62 -9.93
N ARG A 317 -24.62 48.41 -9.33
CA ARG A 317 -25.54 47.94 -8.28
C ARG A 317 -26.60 46.97 -8.83
N LYS A 318 -27.23 47.31 -9.97
CA LYS A 318 -28.32 46.49 -10.56
C LYS A 318 -27.82 45.16 -11.12
N ALA A 319 -26.69 45.19 -11.80
CA ALA A 319 -26.04 44.00 -12.35
C ALA A 319 -25.32 43.16 -11.27
N ARG A 320 -25.20 43.69 -10.04
CA ARG A 320 -24.52 43.03 -8.92
C ARG A 320 -23.13 42.53 -9.34
N VAL A 321 -22.35 43.43 -9.92
CA VAL A 321 -21.04 43.10 -10.52
C VAL A 321 -20.12 42.41 -9.51
N PHE A 322 -20.07 42.94 -8.29
CA PHE A 322 -19.22 42.44 -7.23
C PHE A 322 -19.73 41.11 -6.63
N ASP A 323 -21.05 40.93 -6.50
CA ASP A 323 -21.63 39.63 -6.11
C ASP A 323 -21.34 38.56 -7.17
N THR A 324 -21.40 38.91 -8.45
CA THR A 324 -21.08 38.00 -9.56
C THR A 324 -19.60 37.57 -9.48
N LEU A 325 -18.70 38.53 -9.22
CA LEU A 325 -17.29 38.23 -9.00
C LEU A 325 -17.07 37.30 -7.80
N ALA A 326 -17.77 37.54 -6.68
CA ALA A 326 -17.71 36.67 -5.51
C ALA A 326 -18.23 35.24 -5.82
N SER A 327 -19.31 35.13 -6.58
CA SER A 327 -19.86 33.84 -7.01
C SER A 327 -18.90 33.07 -7.92
N ASP A 328 -18.20 33.76 -8.82
CA ASP A 328 -17.18 33.12 -9.67
C ASP A 328 -15.99 32.63 -8.84
N ILE A 329 -15.51 33.41 -7.87
CA ILE A 329 -14.46 32.98 -6.93
C ILE A 329 -14.95 31.77 -6.12
N GLN A 330 -16.17 31.82 -5.59
CA GLN A 330 -16.78 30.72 -4.83
C GLN A 330 -16.78 29.41 -5.61
N LYS A 331 -17.23 29.44 -6.87
CA LYS A 331 -17.26 28.24 -7.73
C LYS A 331 -15.88 27.62 -7.89
N GLU A 332 -14.86 28.43 -8.11
CA GLU A 332 -13.50 27.91 -8.29
C GLU A 332 -12.93 27.33 -6.98
N VAL A 333 -13.20 27.97 -5.83
CA VAL A 333 -12.77 27.48 -4.52
C VAL A 333 -13.47 26.18 -4.13
N GLU A 334 -14.79 26.09 -4.33
CA GLU A 334 -15.56 24.86 -4.13
C GLU A 334 -15.11 23.75 -5.10
N ALA A 335 -14.71 24.09 -6.33
CA ALA A 335 -14.14 23.12 -7.26
C ALA A 335 -12.78 22.58 -6.79
N ILE A 336 -11.94 23.41 -6.16
CA ILE A 336 -10.69 22.96 -5.52
C ILE A 336 -11.00 22.01 -4.37
N GLN A 337 -11.97 22.37 -3.52
CA GLN A 337 -12.44 21.52 -2.43
C GLN A 337 -12.84 20.13 -2.94
N GLY A 338 -13.76 20.08 -3.92
CA GLY A 338 -14.27 18.82 -4.46
C GLY A 338 -13.16 17.96 -5.10
N ARG A 339 -12.18 18.56 -5.77
CA ARG A 339 -11.03 17.82 -6.32
C ARG A 339 -10.16 17.22 -5.22
N LEU A 340 -9.80 17.99 -4.20
CA LEU A 340 -8.96 17.51 -3.10
C LEU A 340 -9.66 16.40 -2.30
N GLU A 341 -10.95 16.54 -2.03
CA GLU A 341 -11.77 15.51 -1.38
C GLU A 341 -11.77 14.21 -2.20
N GLN A 342 -12.04 14.29 -3.50
CA GLN A 342 -12.03 13.13 -4.39
C GLN A 342 -10.65 12.46 -4.45
N MET A 343 -9.57 13.24 -4.52
CA MET A 343 -8.21 12.72 -4.57
C MET A 343 -7.83 11.95 -3.30
N CYS A 344 -8.15 12.49 -2.11
CA CYS A 344 -7.91 11.80 -0.84
C CYS A 344 -8.77 10.52 -0.71
N GLN A 345 -10.06 10.60 -1.06
CA GLN A 345 -10.97 9.46 -1.01
C GLN A 345 -10.55 8.34 -1.97
N ALA A 346 -10.23 8.68 -3.22
CA ALA A 346 -9.81 7.72 -4.24
C ALA A 346 -8.50 7.03 -3.84
N TRP A 347 -7.58 7.75 -3.20
CA TRP A 347 -6.34 7.18 -2.69
C TRP A 347 -6.62 6.15 -1.58
N GLY A 348 -7.49 6.50 -0.61
CA GLY A 348 -7.90 5.59 0.47
C GLY A 348 -8.54 4.31 -0.05
N GLN A 349 -9.50 4.42 -0.99
CA GLN A 349 -10.19 3.27 -1.59
C GLN A 349 -9.24 2.38 -2.40
N THR A 350 -8.50 2.97 -3.33
CA THR A 350 -7.54 2.22 -4.17
C THR A 350 -6.45 1.56 -3.32
N GLY A 351 -6.01 2.24 -2.26
CA GLY A 351 -5.06 1.68 -1.29
C GLY A 351 -5.61 0.45 -0.58
N ALA A 352 -6.84 0.53 -0.06
CA ALA A 352 -7.51 -0.56 0.63
C ALA A 352 -7.75 -1.78 -0.27
N GLU A 353 -8.34 -1.60 -1.46
CA GLU A 353 -8.60 -2.71 -2.41
C GLU A 353 -7.31 -3.47 -2.76
N ASN A 354 -6.24 -2.72 -2.99
CA ASN A 354 -4.94 -3.29 -3.32
C ASN A 354 -4.29 -4.05 -2.14
N ILE A 355 -4.54 -3.62 -0.90
CA ILE A 355 -4.05 -4.33 0.30
C ILE A 355 -4.88 -5.59 0.53
N GLU A 356 -6.19 -5.52 0.36
CA GLU A 356 -7.09 -6.67 0.44
C GLU A 356 -6.71 -7.77 -0.56
N ALA A 357 -6.42 -7.39 -1.81
CA ALA A 357 -5.91 -8.30 -2.83
C ALA A 357 -4.59 -8.96 -2.42
N GLY A 358 -3.69 -8.19 -1.78
CA GLY A 358 -2.43 -8.70 -1.25
C GLY A 358 -2.63 -9.73 -0.12
N ILE A 359 -3.49 -9.42 0.85
CA ILE A 359 -3.86 -10.34 1.94
C ILE A 359 -4.44 -11.64 1.38
N ASN A 360 -5.38 -11.53 0.44
CA ASN A 360 -6.01 -12.68 -0.20
C ASN A 360 -4.99 -13.54 -0.97
N SER A 361 -4.05 -12.91 -1.66
CA SER A 361 -2.95 -13.61 -2.35
C SER A 361 -2.04 -14.35 -1.36
N TRP A 362 -1.65 -13.70 -0.25
CA TRP A 362 -0.84 -14.31 0.80
C TRP A 362 -1.55 -15.49 1.46
N LEU A 363 -2.82 -15.34 1.82
CA LEU A 363 -3.63 -16.41 2.40
C LEU A 363 -3.76 -17.60 1.45
N LYS A 364 -3.97 -17.35 0.15
CA LYS A 364 -4.06 -18.40 -0.87
C LYS A 364 -2.72 -19.13 -1.05
N GLY A 365 -1.61 -18.40 -1.14
CA GLY A 365 -0.27 -19.01 -1.23
C GLY A 365 0.02 -19.93 -0.03
N ASN A 366 -0.39 -19.52 1.17
CA ASN A 366 -0.27 -20.35 2.38
C ASN A 366 -1.22 -21.55 2.38
N GLU A 367 -2.38 -21.44 1.73
CA GLU A 367 -3.29 -22.56 1.53
C GLU A 367 -2.63 -23.64 0.65
N ASP A 368 -2.07 -23.22 -0.48
CA ASP A 368 -1.44 -24.09 -1.47
C ASP A 368 -0.19 -24.79 -0.90
N ILE A 369 0.68 -24.04 -0.20
CA ILE A 369 1.86 -24.63 0.50
C ILE A 369 1.41 -25.70 1.50
N GLY A 370 0.41 -25.41 2.33
CA GLY A 370 -0.04 -26.39 3.32
C GLY A 370 -0.76 -27.59 2.72
N LYS A 371 -1.30 -27.51 1.49
CA LYS A 371 -1.83 -28.68 0.76
C LYS A 371 -0.69 -29.55 0.24
N GLU A 372 0.30 -28.95 -0.41
CA GLU A 372 1.50 -29.66 -0.90
C GLU A 372 2.25 -30.36 0.24
N GLU A 373 2.44 -29.68 1.37
CA GLU A 373 3.04 -30.30 2.56
C GLU A 373 2.22 -31.46 3.11
N ALA A 374 0.88 -31.33 3.16
CA ALA A 374 0.01 -32.41 3.64
C ALA A 374 0.07 -33.65 2.73
N GLU A 375 0.15 -33.45 1.40
CA GLU A 375 0.33 -34.52 0.43
C GLU A 375 1.68 -35.24 0.66
N HIS A 376 2.78 -34.50 0.79
CA HIS A 376 4.10 -35.07 1.05
C HIS A 376 4.18 -35.80 2.40
N LYS A 377 3.58 -35.26 3.47
CA LYS A 377 3.49 -35.95 4.76
C LYS A 377 2.72 -37.25 4.66
N THR A 378 1.59 -37.25 3.96
CA THR A 378 0.78 -38.44 3.73
C THR A 378 1.59 -39.50 2.98
N ASP A 379 2.39 -39.09 2.00
CA ASP A 379 3.28 -39.98 1.27
C ASP A 379 4.40 -40.56 2.14
N ILE A 380 5.04 -39.76 2.98
CA ILE A 380 6.05 -40.23 3.95
C ILE A 380 5.43 -41.25 4.90
N LEU A 381 4.26 -40.96 5.47
CA LEU A 381 3.55 -41.88 6.37
C LEU A 381 3.19 -43.18 5.65
N ARG A 382 2.69 -43.11 4.42
CA ARG A 382 2.38 -44.28 3.59
C ARG A 382 3.63 -45.13 3.32
N ILE A 383 4.77 -44.52 3.03
CA ILE A 383 6.04 -45.24 2.83
C ILE A 383 6.48 -45.90 4.15
N VAL A 384 6.47 -45.16 5.25
CA VAL A 384 6.89 -45.69 6.56
C VAL A 384 5.98 -46.85 7.02
N ASP A 385 4.66 -46.74 6.81
CA ASP A 385 3.72 -47.80 7.19
C ASP A 385 3.90 -49.09 6.37
N LYS A 386 4.30 -49.01 5.09
CA LYS A 386 4.59 -50.20 4.27
C LYS A 386 5.68 -51.09 4.88
N PHE A 387 6.67 -50.48 5.54
CA PHE A 387 7.80 -51.19 6.11
C PHE A 387 7.58 -51.61 7.59
N ARG A 388 6.56 -51.08 8.26
CA ARG A 388 6.29 -51.35 9.68
C ARG A 388 6.10 -52.83 9.99
N LYS A 389 5.19 -53.51 9.28
CA LYS A 389 4.87 -54.93 9.49
C LYS A 389 6.06 -55.84 9.11
N PRO A 390 6.74 -55.65 7.96
CA PRO A 390 7.96 -56.39 7.66
C PRO A 390 9.05 -56.24 8.73
N LEU A 391 9.33 -55.02 9.21
CA LEU A 391 10.38 -54.80 10.21
C LEU A 391 10.03 -55.38 11.58
N MET A 392 8.75 -55.36 11.98
CA MET A 392 8.31 -56.04 13.20
C MET A 392 8.60 -57.54 13.14
N ILE A 393 8.24 -58.19 12.03
CA ILE A 393 8.49 -59.62 11.82
C ILE A 393 10.00 -59.90 11.88
N LEU A 394 10.82 -59.11 11.18
CA LEU A 394 12.28 -59.26 11.19
C LEU A 394 12.89 -59.08 12.58
N ARG A 395 12.34 -58.17 13.39
CA ARG A 395 12.80 -57.94 14.77
C ARG A 395 12.40 -59.09 15.70
N GLU A 396 11.18 -59.60 15.59
CA GLU A 396 10.67 -60.74 16.36
C GLU A 396 11.43 -62.04 16.02
N GLU A 397 11.72 -62.29 14.74
CA GLU A 397 12.51 -63.43 14.26
C GLU A 397 13.97 -63.38 14.71
N ASN A 398 14.60 -62.20 14.77
CA ASN A 398 15.96 -62.04 15.28
C ASN A 398 16.01 -62.25 16.81
N SER A 399 15.01 -61.73 17.53
CA SER A 399 14.88 -61.91 18.99
C SER A 399 14.66 -63.37 19.40
N SER A 400 13.88 -64.11 18.59
CA SER A 400 13.61 -65.53 18.82
C SER A 400 14.76 -66.44 18.37
N SER A 401 15.55 -66.03 17.38
CA SER A 401 16.80 -66.73 17.00
C SER A 401 17.89 -66.58 18.06
N GLN A 402 18.03 -65.40 18.69
CA GLN A 402 18.97 -65.19 19.80
C GLN A 402 18.62 -65.98 21.07
N ARG A 403 17.33 -66.15 21.38
CA ARG A 403 16.91 -66.97 22.53
C ARG A 403 17.23 -68.46 22.34
N LYS A 404 17.10 -68.98 21.12
CA LYS A 404 17.40 -70.40 20.82
C LYS A 404 18.89 -70.76 20.91
N THR A 405 19.79 -69.79 20.77
CA THR A 405 21.24 -69.97 20.96
C THR A 405 21.70 -69.89 22.42
N VAL A 406 20.83 -69.48 23.36
CA VAL A 406 21.15 -69.42 24.80
C VAL A 406 20.72 -70.71 25.53
N ASP A 407 19.84 -71.51 24.92
CA ASP A 407 19.33 -72.78 25.46
C ASP A 407 20.05 -74.04 24.91
N THR A 408 21.23 -73.87 24.30
CA THR A 408 22.21 -74.93 23.97
C THR A 408 23.58 -74.49 24.45
#